data_AF-A0A8S3JM27-F1
#
_entry.id   AF-A0A8S3JM27-F1
#
_cell.length_a   1.000
_cell.length_b   1.000
_cell.length_c   1.000
_cell.angle_alpha   90.00
_cell.angle_beta   90.00
_cell.angle_gamma   90.00
#
_symmetry.space_group_name_H-M   'P 1'
#
loop_
_entity.id
_entity.type
_entity.pdbx_description
1 polymer ?
#
loop_
_entity_poly.entity_id
_entity_poly.type
_entity_poly.pdbx_seq_one_letter_code
_entity_poly.pdbx_strand_id
1 'polypeptide(L)'
;KINDDHNHPSEKETIEVRDFRENIKQRAINETTPIPRIYDEECAKAKLSDTTTVILPSGREMNSAINKARRASTPTIPTTQLFDIPEPFTKTLH
;
A
#
# COMPACT_ATOMS: atom_id res chain seq x y z
N LYS A 1 -7.61 2.55 -44.68
CA LYS A 1 -6.66 2.46 -43.55
C LYS A 1 -7.46 2.78 -42.31
N ILE A 2 -7.89 1.75 -41.57
CA ILE A 2 -8.54 1.94 -40.28
C ILE A 2 -7.38 2.19 -39.33
N ASN A 3 -7.24 3.43 -38.85
CA ASN A 3 -6.32 3.70 -37.76
C ASN A 3 -6.94 3.01 -36.56
N ASP A 4 -6.33 1.90 -36.15
CA ASP A 4 -6.67 1.16 -34.94
C ASP A 4 -6.18 2.00 -33.74
N ASP A 5 -6.84 3.14 -33.57
CA ASP A 5 -6.55 4.14 -32.56
C ASP A 5 -7.16 3.63 -31.26
N HIS A 6 -6.39 2.80 -30.56
CA HIS A 6 -6.79 2.27 -29.28
C HIS A 6 -6.86 3.41 -28.25
N ASN A 7 -8.05 3.99 -28.05
CA ASN A 7 -8.32 4.93 -26.95
C ASN A 7 -8.37 4.25 -25.56
N HIS A 8 -7.80 3.06 -25.45
CA HIS A 8 -7.76 2.26 -24.22
C HIS A 8 -6.43 1.51 -24.19
N PRO A 9 -5.85 1.30 -22.99
CA PRO A 9 -4.65 0.49 -22.87
C PRO A 9 -4.94 -0.93 -23.34
N SER A 10 -4.03 -1.49 -24.12
CA SER A 10 -4.14 -2.87 -24.58
C SER A 10 -4.14 -3.85 -23.40
N GLU A 11 -4.71 -5.04 -23.60
CA GLU A 11 -4.75 -6.06 -22.56
C GLU A 11 -3.37 -6.33 -21.97
N LYS A 12 -2.34 -6.36 -22.81
CA LYS A 12 -0.94 -6.50 -22.39
C LYS A 12 -0.51 -5.41 -21.41
N GLU A 13 -0.79 -4.16 -21.72
CA GLU A 13 -0.43 -3.03 -20.85
C GLU A 13 -1.20 -3.07 -19.53
N THR A 14 -2.46 -3.50 -19.55
CA THR A 14 -3.24 -3.67 -18.31
C THR A 14 -2.68 -4.77 -17.42
N ILE A 15 -2.15 -5.85 -18.02
CA ILE A 15 -1.48 -6.93 -17.31
C ILE A 15 -0.18 -6.41 -16.70
N GLU A 16 0.64 -5.68 -17.47
CA GLU A 16 1.90 -5.09 -16.99
C GLU A 16 1.69 -4.14 -15.81
N VAL A 17 0.67 -3.28 -15.85
CA VAL A 17 0.32 -2.41 -14.71
C VAL A 17 -0.16 -3.22 -13.51
N ARG A 18 -0.90 -4.30 -13.73
CA ARG A 18 -1.38 -5.17 -12.65
C ARG A 18 -0.20 -5.87 -11.96
N ASP A 19 0.71 -6.46 -12.73
CA ASP A 19 1.91 -7.12 -12.21
C ASP A 19 2.82 -6.13 -11.47
N PHE A 20 3.00 -4.92 -12.01
CA PHE A 20 3.74 -3.86 -11.33
C PHE A 20 3.16 -3.53 -9.95
N ARG A 21 1.83 -3.39 -9.87
CA ARG A 21 1.14 -3.12 -8.60
C ARG A 21 1.30 -4.26 -7.61
N GLU A 22 1.22 -5.50 -8.08
CA GLU A 22 1.38 -6.67 -7.23
C GLU A 22 2.80 -6.78 -6.68
N ASN A 23 3.81 -6.57 -7.52
CA ASN A 23 5.21 -6.58 -7.10
C ASN A 23 5.50 -5.55 -6.00
N ILE A 24 5.07 -4.30 -6.17
CA ILE A 24 5.25 -3.27 -5.15
C ILE A 24 4.52 -3.63 -3.86
N LYS A 25 3.29 -4.16 -3.95
CA LYS A 25 2.54 -4.58 -2.76
C LYS A 25 3.26 -5.70 -2.01
N GLN A 26 3.71 -6.74 -2.71
CA GLN A 26 4.45 -7.85 -2.12
C GLN A 26 5.74 -7.37 -1.46
N ARG A 27 6.55 -6.58 -2.17
CA ARG A 27 7.78 -6.00 -1.61
C ARG A 27 7.49 -5.13 -0.40
N ALA A 28 6.47 -4.29 -0.45
CA ALA A 28 6.13 -3.43 0.68
C ALA A 28 5.56 -4.19 1.89
N ILE A 29 5.02 -5.39 1.72
CA ILE A 29 4.60 -6.23 2.87
C ILE A 29 5.83 -6.92 3.49
N ASN A 30 6.74 -7.43 2.65
CA ASN A 30 7.86 -8.26 3.07
C ASN A 30 9.10 -7.46 3.50
N GLU A 31 9.30 -6.26 2.94
CA GLU A 31 10.46 -5.42 3.20
C GLU A 31 10.13 -4.26 4.14
N THR A 32 11.11 -3.88 4.96
CA THR A 32 11.08 -2.64 5.77
C THR A 32 11.38 -1.39 4.93
N THR A 33 11.76 -1.57 3.66
CA THR A 33 12.07 -0.48 2.74
C THR A 33 10.86 0.45 2.59
N PRO A 34 11.04 1.78 2.65
CA PRO A 34 9.95 2.72 2.43
C PRO A 34 9.30 2.53 1.05
N ILE A 35 7.96 2.57 1.01
CA ILE A 35 7.17 2.40 -0.22
C ILE A 35 7.62 3.33 -1.36
N PRO A 36 7.92 4.63 -1.12
CA PRO A 36 8.41 5.51 -2.20
C PRO A 36 9.66 4.96 -2.86
N ARG A 37 10.62 4.46 -2.06
CA ARG A 37 11.86 3.90 -2.56
C ARG A 37 11.65 2.60 -3.35
N ILE A 38 10.75 1.73 -2.87
CA ILE A 38 10.35 0.53 -3.63
C ILE A 38 9.75 0.94 -4.98
N TYR A 39 8.89 1.96 -5.00
CA TYR A 39 8.26 2.46 -6.23
C TYR A 39 9.29 2.99 -7.23
N ASP A 40 10.25 3.81 -6.79
CA ASP A 40 11.33 4.31 -7.66
C ASP A 40 12.18 3.16 -8.23
N GLU A 41 12.54 2.18 -7.40
CA GLU A 41 13.30 1.00 -7.83
C GLU A 41 12.53 0.16 -8.85
N GLU A 42 11.24 -0.09 -8.62
CA GLU A 42 10.41 -0.87 -9.54
C GLU A 42 10.14 -0.07 -10.82
N CYS A 43 9.98 1.24 -10.76
CA CYS A 43 9.87 2.10 -11.94
C CYS A 43 11.15 2.06 -12.78
N ALA A 44 12.33 2.08 -12.15
CA ALA A 44 13.62 1.98 -12.84
C ALA A 44 13.86 0.58 -13.45
N LYS A 45 13.33 -0.49 -12.85
CA LYS A 45 13.41 -1.86 -13.38
C LYS A 45 12.40 -2.11 -14.49
N ALA A 46 11.20 -1.54 -14.35
CA ALA A 46 10.12 -1.73 -15.29
C ALA A 46 10.44 -0.90 -16.54
N LYS A 47 10.88 -1.59 -17.60
CA LYS A 47 11.02 -1.00 -18.94
C LYS A 47 9.64 -0.82 -19.57
N LEU A 48 8.82 0.03 -18.95
CA LEU A 48 7.45 0.31 -19.37
C LEU A 48 7.45 1.11 -20.68
N SER A 49 6.45 0.86 -21.52
CA SER A 49 6.15 1.72 -22.66
C SER A 49 5.68 3.10 -22.18
N ASP A 50 5.87 4.14 -22.99
CA ASP A 50 5.34 5.49 -22.70
C ASP A 50 3.84 5.46 -22.41
N THR A 51 3.09 4.65 -23.16
CA THR A 51 1.66 4.43 -22.97
C THR A 51 1.33 3.78 -21.62
N THR A 52 2.10 2.78 -21.20
CA THR A 52 1.96 2.10 -19.91
C THR A 52 2.33 3.01 -18.74
N THR A 53 3.27 3.94 -18.96
CA THR A 53 3.70 4.91 -17.94
C THR A 53 2.59 5.91 -17.62
N VAL A 54 1.79 6.31 -18.61
CA VAL A 54 0.65 7.24 -18.43
C VAL A 54 -0.46 6.62 -17.57
N ILE A 55 -0.67 5.32 -17.67
CA ILE A 55 -1.71 4.59 -16.92
C ILE A 55 -1.21 4.05 -15.56
N LEU A 56 0.08 4.22 -15.26
CA LEU A 56 0.68 3.71 -14.03
C LEU A 56 0.15 4.50 -12.83
N PRO A 57 -0.25 3.84 -11.72
CA PRO A 57 -0.62 4.55 -10.51
C PRO A 57 0.57 5.34 -9.98
N SER A 58 0.32 6.54 -9.48
CA SER A 58 1.36 7.35 -8.86
C SER A 58 1.89 6.71 -7.57
N GLY A 59 3.12 7.04 -7.19
CA GLY A 59 3.71 6.57 -5.93
C GLY A 59 2.85 6.94 -4.70
N ARG A 60 2.14 8.07 -4.74
CA ARG A 60 1.21 8.50 -3.68
C ARG A 60 -0.01 7.59 -3.56
N GLU A 61 -0.60 7.21 -4.69
CA GLU A 61 -1.73 6.27 -4.73
C GLU A 61 -1.31 4.90 -4.22
N MET A 62 -0.13 4.43 -4.64
CA MET A 62 0.45 3.17 -4.16
C MET A 62 0.69 3.20 -2.65
N ASN A 63 1.26 4.28 -2.13
CA ASN A 63 1.50 4.44 -0.70
C ASN A 63 0.21 4.40 0.12
N SER A 64 -0.84 5.08 -0.35
CA SER A 64 -2.16 5.05 0.29
C SER A 64 -2.78 3.65 0.28
N ALA A 65 -2.72 2.95 -0.86
CA ALA A 65 -3.26 1.60 -1.00
C ALA A 65 -2.55 0.59 -0.10
N ILE A 66 -1.22 0.66 -0.01
CA ILE A 66 -0.42 -0.27 0.80
C ILE A 66 -0.59 0.03 2.29
N ASN A 67 -0.59 1.30 2.71
CA ASN A 67 -0.86 1.64 4.11
C ASN A 67 -2.26 1.20 4.54
N LYS A 68 -3.25 1.31 3.65
CA LYS A 68 -4.58 0.74 3.89
C LYS A 68 -4.53 -0.77 4.07
N ALA A 69 -3.80 -1.49 3.22
CA ALA A 69 -3.63 -2.94 3.34
C ALA A 69 -2.94 -3.35 4.65
N ARG A 70 -1.85 -2.66 5.03
CA ARG A 70 -1.13 -2.90 6.30
C ARG A 70 -2.04 -2.70 7.52
N ARG A 71 -2.85 -1.63 7.53
CA ARG A 71 -3.82 -1.36 8.60
C ARG A 71 -4.89 -2.44 8.72
N ALA A 72 -5.31 -3.03 7.60
CA ALA A 72 -6.25 -4.15 7.62
C ALA A 72 -5.64 -5.43 8.21
N SER A 73 -4.31 -5.58 8.13
CA SER A 73 -3.59 -6.75 8.68
C SER A 73 -3.15 -6.59 10.14
N THR A 74 -3.06 -5.36 10.67
CA THR A 74 -2.72 -5.16 12.09
C THR A 74 -3.90 -5.51 12.99
N PRO A 75 -3.75 -6.44 13.95
CA PRO A 75 -4.83 -6.76 14.88
C PRO A 75 -5.17 -5.52 15.72
N THR A 76 -6.45 -5.17 15.78
CA THR A 76 -6.95 -4.10 16.65
C THR A 76 -6.62 -4.48 18.09
N ILE A 77 -5.85 -3.63 18.79
CA ILE A 77 -5.60 -3.80 20.22
C ILE A 77 -6.97 -3.72 20.91
N PRO A 78 -7.37 -4.72 21.71
CA PRO A 78 -8.64 -4.68 22.41
C PRO A 78 -8.66 -3.50 23.37
N THR A 79 -9.56 -2.55 23.15
CA THR A 79 -9.77 -1.34 23.97
C THR A 79 -10.22 -1.66 25.40
N THR A 80 -10.52 -2.91 25.72
CA THR A 80 -11.19 -3.34 26.96
C THR A 80 -10.29 -4.10 27.94
N GLN A 81 -9.02 -3.75 28.03
CA GLN A 81 -8.21 -4.09 29.21
C GLN A 81 -7.70 -2.78 29.83
N LEU A 82 -8.68 -1.94 30.19
CA LEU A 82 -8.48 -0.80 31.05
C LEU A 82 -8.06 -1.39 32.40
N PHE A 83 -6.75 -1.37 32.68
CA PHE A 83 -6.18 -1.83 33.93
C PHE A 83 -7.11 -1.46 35.09
N ASP A 84 -7.54 -2.44 35.86
CA ASP A 84 -8.35 -2.22 37.05
C ASP A 84 -7.50 -1.42 38.02
N ILE A 85 -7.76 -0.11 38.13
CA ILE A 85 -7.02 0.78 39.01
C ILE A 85 -7.54 0.45 40.41
N PRO A 86 -6.72 -0.13 41.32
CA PRO A 86 -7.20 -0.46 42.66
C PRO A 86 -7.63 0.82 43.38
N GLU A 87 -8.77 0.75 44.07
CA GLU A 87 -9.36 1.88 44.80
C GLU A 87 -8.33 2.62 45.67
N PRO A 88 -8.39 3.96 45.74
CA PRO A 88 -7.47 4.74 46.56
C PRO A 88 -7.65 4.38 48.04
N PHE A 89 -6.55 4.02 48.71
CA PHE A 89 -6.53 3.78 50.15
C PHE A 89 -6.91 5.05 50.92
N THR A 90 -8.18 5.17 51.32
CA THR A 90 -8.60 6.16 52.32
C THR A 90 -8.32 5.59 53.71
N LYS A 91 -7.14 5.93 54.26
CA LYS A 91 -6.89 5.73 55.69
C LYS A 91 -7.67 6.78 56.49
N THR A 92 -8.82 6.40 57.04
CA THR A 92 -9.46 7.16 58.12
C THR A 92 -8.70 6.84 59.42
N LEU A 93 -7.93 7.81 59.92
CA LEU A 93 -7.31 7.74 61.24
C LEU A 93 -8.42 7.98 62.28
N HIS A 94 -8.55 7.05 63.23
CA HIS A 94 -9.57 7.04 64.29
C HIS A 94 -9.16 7.87 65.51
#